data_AF-A0A7X8UMM8-F1
#
_entry.id   AF-A0A7X8UMM8-F1
#
_cell.length_a   1.000
_cell.length_b   1.000
_cell.length_c   1.000
_cell.angle_alpha   90.00
_cell.angle_beta   90.00
_cell.angle_gamma   90.00
#
_symmetry.space_group_name_H-M   'P 1'
#
loop_
_entity.id
_entity.type
_entity.pdbx_description
1 polymer ?
#
loop_
_entity_poly.entity_id
_entity_poly.type
_entity_poly.pdbx_seq_one_letter_code
_entity_poly.pdbx_strand_id
1 'polypeptide(L)'
;KSIVRAGEPLLLTASYDSGRFSAAAYCVGAYKRDVPKACKNMGWKTWEEGDAKFHSYYVTDFQFLSRTVSGSNLRQNIRLDTARWPLGDYRLRVKVLFYDSNRKEHYRESTVLVSVVE
;
A
#
# COMPACT_ATOMS: atom_id res chain seq x y z
N LYS A 1 -1.89 -3.89 -13.56
CA LYS A 1 -0.53 -4.21 -13.07
C LYS A 1 0.36 -3.02 -13.42
N SER A 2 1.08 -2.45 -12.45
CA SER A 2 2.00 -1.32 -12.66
C SER A 2 3.45 -1.83 -12.71
N ILE A 3 4.28 -1.22 -13.55
CA ILE A 3 5.71 -1.54 -13.65
C ILE A 3 6.50 -0.28 -13.26
N VAL A 4 7.50 -0.43 -12.41
CA VAL A 4 8.35 0.67 -11.92
C VAL A 4 9.80 0.23 -11.94
N ARG A 5 10.72 1.12 -12.34
CA ARG A 5 12.16 0.84 -12.24
C ARG A 5 12.62 1.02 -10.80
N ALA A 6 13.56 0.18 -10.36
CA ALA A 6 14.15 0.30 -9.02
C ALA A 6 14.78 1.69 -8.85
N GLY A 7 14.46 2.38 -7.76
CA GLY A 7 14.92 3.76 -7.52
C GLY A 7 13.94 4.83 -8.01
N GLU A 8 13.00 4.49 -8.89
CA GLU A 8 11.97 5.43 -9.30
C GLU A 8 10.79 5.45 -8.30
N PRO A 9 10.19 6.63 -8.06
CA PRO A 9 9.02 6.70 -7.21
C PRO A 9 7.81 6.05 -7.89
N LEU A 10 7.16 5.13 -7.19
CA LEU A 10 5.89 4.57 -7.64
C LEU A 10 4.75 5.52 -7.25
N LEU A 11 3.98 5.96 -8.24
CA LEU A 11 2.77 6.74 -8.05
C LEU A 11 1.54 5.85 -8.08
N LEU A 12 0.74 5.92 -7.02
CA LEU A 12 -0.53 5.22 -6.91
C LEU A 12 -1.67 6.21 -6.75
N THR A 13 -2.75 5.97 -7.49
CA THR A 13 -4.05 6.57 -7.19
C THR A 13 -4.94 5.50 -6.59
N ALA A 14 -5.47 5.76 -5.40
CA ALA A 14 -6.48 4.91 -4.80
C ALA A 14 -7.78 5.70 -4.65
N SER A 15 -8.88 5.12 -5.11
CA SER A 15 -10.21 5.73 -5.05
C SER A 15 -11.14 4.82 -4.26
N TYR A 16 -11.94 5.42 -3.38
CA TYR A 16 -12.83 4.71 -2.47
C TYR A 16 -14.15 5.45 -2.38
N ASP A 17 -15.24 4.70 -2.27
CA ASP A 17 -16.49 5.25 -1.74
C ASP A 17 -16.37 5.29 -0.21
N SER A 18 -16.17 6.48 0.33
CA SER A 18 -16.15 6.74 1.77
C SER A 18 -17.55 6.86 2.37
N GLY A 19 -18.61 6.81 1.55
CA GLY A 19 -19.97 7.06 1.98
C GLY A 19 -20.08 8.43 2.68
N ARG A 20 -20.57 8.42 3.92
CA ARG A 20 -20.68 9.60 4.78
C ARG A 20 -19.48 9.83 5.69
N PHE A 21 -18.43 9.02 5.60
CA PHE A 21 -17.31 9.04 6.53
C PHE A 21 -16.14 9.86 5.99
N SER A 22 -15.45 10.58 6.88
CA SER A 22 -14.15 11.17 6.57
C SER A 22 -13.03 10.17 6.89
N ALA A 23 -12.09 9.99 5.96
CA ALA A 23 -10.90 9.17 6.21
C ALA A 23 -10.01 9.82 7.28
N ALA A 24 -9.48 9.01 8.19
CA ALA A 24 -8.68 9.45 9.33
C ALA A 24 -7.25 8.92 9.34
N ALA A 25 -7.00 7.78 8.68
CA ALA A 25 -5.66 7.24 8.54
C ALA A 25 -5.55 6.37 7.27
N TYR A 26 -4.32 6.11 6.88
CA TYR A 26 -3.96 5.36 5.69
C TYR A 26 -2.74 4.49 6.01
N CYS A 27 -2.69 3.31 5.41
CA CYS A 27 -1.59 2.38 5.55
C CYS A 27 -1.35 1.71 4.20
N VAL A 28 -0.09 1.68 3.75
CA VAL A 28 0.30 0.92 2.56
C VAL A 28 1.14 -0.26 3.00
N GLY A 29 0.73 -1.45 2.64
CA GLY A 29 1.48 -2.69 2.84
C GLY A 29 2.00 -3.21 1.51
N ALA A 30 3.24 -3.70 1.47
CA ALA A 30 3.81 -4.41 0.32
C ALA A 30 4.08 -5.87 0.68
N TYR A 31 3.73 -6.78 -0.22
CA TYR A 31 3.87 -8.22 0.00
C TYR A 31 4.65 -8.85 -1.14
N LYS A 32 5.67 -9.64 -0.79
CA LYS A 32 6.46 -10.45 -1.73
C LYS A 32 6.56 -11.87 -1.21
N ARG A 33 6.37 -12.85 -2.09
CA ARG A 33 6.45 -14.28 -1.76
C ARG A 33 7.88 -14.65 -1.36
N ASP A 34 8.82 -14.44 -2.27
CA ASP A 34 10.22 -14.82 -2.12
C ASP A 34 11.11 -13.58 -1.92
N VAL A 35 11.48 -13.30 -0.67
CA VAL A 35 12.39 -12.17 -0.34
C VAL A 35 13.83 -12.65 -0.28
N PRO A 36 14.76 -12.05 -1.04
CA PRO A 36 16.18 -12.39 -0.94
C PRO A 36 16.74 -12.14 0.47
N LYS A 37 17.61 -13.05 0.95
CA LYS A 37 18.27 -12.95 2.27
C LYS A 37 19.03 -11.62 2.49
N ALA A 38 19.38 -10.89 1.44
CA ALA A 38 20.12 -9.63 1.49
C ALA A 38 19.28 -8.43 1.97
N CYS A 39 17.96 -8.56 2.06
CA CYS A 39 17.06 -7.43 2.35
C CYS A 39 16.77 -7.26 3.84
N LYS A 40 17.58 -7.88 4.72
CA LYS A 40 17.42 -7.93 6.20
C LYS A 40 17.29 -6.57 6.91
N ASN A 41 17.63 -5.47 6.24
CA ASN A 41 17.57 -4.11 6.79
C ASN A 41 16.25 -3.38 6.50
N MET A 42 15.27 -4.03 5.88
CA MET A 42 13.89 -3.54 5.78
C MET A 42 13.04 -4.23 6.86
N GLY A 43 12.06 -3.54 7.44
CA GLY A 43 11.22 -4.10 8.51
C GLY A 43 10.19 -5.12 8.00
N TRP A 44 10.54 -6.41 7.90
CA TRP A 44 9.63 -7.46 7.44
C TRP A 44 8.83 -8.07 8.59
N LYS A 45 7.52 -8.28 8.41
CA LYS A 45 6.72 -9.22 9.21
C LYS A 45 6.23 -10.34 8.30
N THR A 46 6.56 -11.59 8.62
CA THR A 46 6.09 -12.75 7.87
C THR A 46 4.61 -12.99 8.14
N TRP A 47 3.84 -13.26 7.09
CA TRP A 47 2.44 -13.68 7.17
C TRP A 47 2.20 -14.89 6.28
N GLU A 48 1.35 -15.81 6.72
CA GLU A 48 1.06 -17.06 6.01
C GLU A 48 -0.35 -16.98 5.41
N GLU A 49 -0.48 -17.21 4.11
CA GLU A 49 -1.75 -17.27 3.38
C GLU A 49 -1.89 -18.67 2.75
N GLY A 50 -2.62 -19.57 3.41
CA GLY A 50 -2.64 -20.98 3.02
C GLY A 50 -1.24 -21.60 3.12
N ASP A 51 -0.82 -22.34 2.09
CA ASP A 51 0.52 -22.95 2.03
C ASP A 51 1.62 -21.97 1.56
N ALA A 52 1.25 -20.74 1.20
CA ALA A 52 2.18 -19.75 0.71
C ALA A 52 2.66 -18.82 1.83
N LYS A 53 3.98 -18.73 1.98
CA LYS A 53 4.62 -17.76 2.88
C LYS A 53 4.81 -16.44 2.14
N PHE A 54 4.15 -15.39 2.62
CA PHE A 54 4.33 -14.04 2.14
C PHE A 54 5.07 -13.21 3.19
N HIS A 55 6.02 -12.40 2.75
CA HIS A 55 6.68 -11.45 3.63
C HIS A 55 5.98 -10.10 3.44
N SER A 56 5.36 -9.60 4.51
CA SER A 56 4.66 -8.31 4.53
C SER A 56 5.58 -7.21 5.04
N TYR A 57 5.48 -6.04 4.42
CA TYR A 57 6.15 -4.81 4.81
C TYR A 57 5.09 -3.73 4.99
N TYR A 58 5.11 -3.03 6.11
CA TYR A 58 4.43 -1.74 6.19
C TYR A 58 5.30 -0.74 5.46
N VAL A 59 4.83 -0.21 4.33
CA VAL A 59 5.49 0.92 3.70
C VAL A 59 5.33 2.10 4.64
N THR A 60 6.43 2.50 5.27
CA THR A 60 6.49 3.69 6.13
C THR A 60 6.91 4.91 5.33
N ASP A 61 7.70 4.70 4.28
CA ASP A 61 8.28 5.76 3.46
C ASP A 61 7.37 6.03 2.25
N PHE A 62 6.15 6.51 2.55
CA PHE A 62 5.23 7.00 1.53
C PHE A 62 4.86 8.46 1.80
N GLN A 63 4.51 9.18 0.73
CA GLN A 63 4.07 10.56 0.80
C GLN A 63 2.65 10.68 0.24
N PHE A 64 1.78 11.36 0.98
CA PHE A 64 0.50 11.82 0.43
C PHE A 64 0.73 13.04 -0.44
N LEU A 65 0.44 12.90 -1.73
CA LEU A 65 0.60 14.01 -2.67
C LEU A 65 -0.62 14.91 -2.68
N SER A 66 -1.81 14.31 -2.78
CA SER A 66 -3.06 15.06 -2.80
C SER A 66 -4.26 14.19 -2.46
N ARG A 67 -5.25 14.84 -1.84
CA ARG A 67 -6.53 14.26 -1.47
C ARG A 67 -7.63 15.05 -2.18
N THR A 68 -8.54 14.36 -2.83
CA THR A 68 -9.74 14.95 -3.45
C THR A 68 -10.98 14.25 -2.90
N VAL A 69 -11.94 15.04 -2.43
CA VAL A 69 -13.24 14.54 -1.97
C VAL A 69 -14.32 15.12 -2.88
N SER A 70 -15.17 14.27 -3.46
CA SER A 70 -16.29 14.67 -4.31
C SER A 70 -17.50 13.80 -3.98
N GLY A 71 -18.46 14.38 -3.25
CA GLY A 71 -19.56 13.62 -2.66
C GLY A 71 -19.03 12.55 -1.70
N SER A 72 -19.42 11.30 -1.91
CA SER A 72 -18.93 10.15 -1.14
C SER A 72 -17.61 9.57 -1.70
N ASN A 73 -17.10 10.08 -2.81
CA ASN A 73 -15.86 9.57 -3.40
C ASN A 73 -14.64 10.28 -2.80
N LEU A 74 -13.71 9.46 -2.33
CA LEU A 74 -12.39 9.86 -1.85
C LEU A 74 -11.34 9.34 -2.83
N ARG A 75 -10.58 10.26 -3.43
CA ARG A 75 -9.41 9.93 -4.24
C ARG A 75 -8.15 10.40 -3.54
N GLN A 76 -7.17 9.51 -3.44
CA GLN A 76 -5.87 9.78 -2.82
C GLN A 76 -4.75 9.43 -3.79
N ASN A 77 -3.82 10.37 -3.99
CA ASN A 77 -2.57 10.12 -4.69
C ASN A 77 -1.44 9.90 -3.68
N ILE A 78 -0.71 8.81 -3.85
CA ILE A 78 0.33 8.33 -2.95
C ILE A 78 1.61 8.14 -3.77
N ARG A 79 2.72 8.63 -3.24
CA ARG A 79 4.06 8.33 -3.74
C ARG A 79 4.73 7.34 -2.80
N LEU A 80 5.28 6.27 -3.36
CA LEU A 80 6.06 5.27 -2.64
C LEU A 80 7.51 5.33 -3.12
N ASP A 81 8.46 5.33 -2.19
CA ASP A 81 9.87 5.17 -2.52
C ASP A 81 10.19 3.68 -2.73
N THR A 82 10.71 3.34 -3.91
CA THR A 82 11.07 1.97 -4.28
C THR A 82 12.58 1.72 -4.31
N ALA A 83 13.41 2.69 -3.95
CA ALA A 83 14.87 2.60 -4.11
C ALA A 83 15.52 1.42 -3.38
N ARG A 84 14.90 0.94 -2.30
CA ARG A 84 15.39 -0.20 -1.52
C ARG A 84 14.65 -1.50 -1.83
N TRP A 85 13.68 -1.48 -2.74
CA TRP A 85 12.83 -2.63 -3.00
C TRP A 85 13.58 -3.63 -3.89
N PRO A 86 13.60 -4.92 -3.50
CA PRO A 86 14.11 -5.95 -4.38
C PRO A 86 13.38 -6.01 -5.72
N LEU A 87 14.06 -6.50 -6.76
CA LEU A 87 13.41 -6.72 -8.04
C LEU A 87 12.32 -7.79 -7.93
N GLY A 88 11.31 -7.68 -8.79
CA GLY A 88 10.27 -8.67 -9.03
C GLY A 88 8.87 -8.20 -8.64
N ASP A 89 7.97 -9.17 -8.50
CA ASP A 89 6.54 -8.90 -8.34
C ASP A 89 6.15 -8.71 -6.87
N TYR A 90 5.28 -7.71 -6.66
CA TYR A 90 4.73 -7.30 -5.38
C TYR A 90 3.21 -7.20 -5.48
N ARG A 91 2.56 -7.57 -4.39
CA ARG A 91 1.17 -7.21 -4.12
C ARG A 91 1.18 -6.05 -3.13
N LEU A 92 0.63 -4.90 -3.50
CA LEU A 92 0.46 -3.77 -2.60
C LEU A 92 -0.97 -3.73 -2.09
N ARG A 93 -1.17 -3.59 -0.78
CA ARG A 93 -2.47 -3.31 -0.17
C ARG A 93 -2.47 -1.90 0.36
N VAL A 94 -3.39 -1.08 -0.09
CA VAL A 94 -3.62 0.26 0.47
C VAL A 94 -4.88 0.16 1.32
N LYS A 95 -4.73 0.28 2.64
CA LYS A 95 -5.82 0.33 3.63
C LYS A 95 -6.11 1.79 3.97
N VAL A 96 -7.37 2.19 3.91
CA VAL A 96 -7.87 3.48 4.39
C VAL A 96 -8.79 3.24 5.56
N LEU A 97 -8.52 3.92 6.67
CA LEU A 97 -9.32 3.85 7.89
C LEU A 97 -10.27 5.06 7.96
N PHE A 98 -11.50 4.76 8.33
CA PHE A 98 -12.60 5.71 8.53
C PHE A 98 -13.13 5.53 9.95
N TYR A 99 -13.57 6.62 10.57
CA TYR A 99 -14.32 6.55 11.83
C TYR A 99 -15.76 7.01 11.60
N ASP A 100 -16.71 6.27 12.16
CA ASP A 100 -18.10 6.73 12.22
C ASP A 100 -18.32 7.72 13.38
N SER A 101 -19.54 8.24 13.49
CA SER A 101 -19.94 9.16 14.55
C SER A 101 -19.79 8.57 15.96
N ASN A 102 -19.75 7.24 16.09
CA ASN A 102 -19.54 6.52 17.35
C ASN A 102 -18.08 6.15 17.58
N ARG A 103 -17.15 6.68 16.77
CA ARG A 103 -15.70 6.36 16.77
C ARG A 103 -15.38 4.90 16.49
N LYS A 104 -16.31 4.14 15.89
CA LYS A 104 -16.01 2.78 15.45
C LYS A 104 -15.13 2.83 14.20
N GLU A 105 -14.07 2.04 14.18
CA GLU A 105 -13.19 1.89 13.02
C GLU A 105 -13.91 1.12 11.90
N HIS A 106 -13.84 1.67 10.70
CA HIS A 106 -14.17 1.01 9.45
C HIS A 106 -12.96 1.12 8.53
N TYR A 107 -12.80 0.19 7.59
CA TYR A 107 -11.76 0.32 6.58
C TYR A 107 -12.22 -0.12 5.19
N ARG A 108 -11.47 0.37 4.20
CA ARG A 108 -11.50 -0.10 2.82
C ARG A 108 -10.07 -0.43 2.41
N GLU A 109 -9.93 -1.45 1.59
CA GLU A 109 -8.63 -1.83 1.05
C GLU A 109 -8.69 -2.01 -0.46
N SER A 110 -7.59 -1.64 -1.11
CA SER A 110 -7.36 -1.87 -2.53
C SER A 110 -6.07 -2.64 -2.72
N THR A 111 -6.09 -3.62 -3.61
CA THR A 111 -4.90 -4.37 -4.00
C THR A 111 -4.39 -3.89 -5.35
N VAL A 112 -3.09 -3.56 -5.42
CA VAL A 112 -2.40 -3.19 -6.65
C VAL A 112 -1.25 -4.17 -6.89
N LEU A 113 -1.17 -4.72 -8.10
CA LEU A 113 -0.03 -5.55 -8.51
C LEU A 113 1.05 -4.68 -9.12
N VAL A 114 2.27 -4.81 -8.61
CA VAL A 114 3.44 -4.02 -9.01
C VAL A 114 4.60 -4.92 -9.38
N SER A 115 5.33 -4.60 -10.45
CA SER A 115 6.64 -5.19 -10.75
C SER A 115 7.72 -4.14 -10.61
N VAL A 116 8.72 -4.43 -9.78
CA VAL A 116 9.96 -3.64 -9.71
C VAL A 116 10.97 -4.28 -10.66
N VAL A 117 11.44 -3.51 -11.64
CA VAL A 117 12.38 -3.95 -12.68
C VAL A 117 13.65 -3.08 -12.67
N GLU A 118 14.65 -3.44 -13.47
CA GLU A 118 15.89 -2.65 -13.63
C GLU A 118 15.67 -1.30 -14.34
#